data_AF-A0A2K2AQE2-F1
#
_entry.id   AF-A0A2K2AQE2-F1
#
_cell.length_a   1.000
_cell.length_b   1.000
_cell.length_c   1.000
_cell.angle_alpha   90.00
_cell.angle_beta   90.00
_cell.angle_gamma   90.00
#
_symmetry.space_group_name_H-M   'P 1'
#
loop_
_entity.id
_entity.type
_entity.pdbx_description
1 polymer ?
#
loop_
_entity_poly.entity_id
_entity_poly.type
_entity_poly.pdbx_seq_one_letter_code
_entity_poly.pdbx_strand_id
1 'polypeptide(L)'
;MAEKEGAIVKTGHEEGLKMAASLLEEFGLPLGLLPLADVVEVGFVKGTGYMWILQKKKVEHNFKMISKLVSYDTEITGFVSTKNIKKLKGVKQLEIARI
;
A
#
# COMPACT_ATOMS: atom_id res chain seq x y z
N MET A 1 -22.03 -9.63 2.82
CA MET A 1 -21.60 -10.57 1.75
C MET A 1 -21.22 -9.88 0.43
N ALA A 2 -21.15 -8.54 0.34
CA ALA A 2 -20.92 -7.84 -0.95
C ALA A 2 -19.75 -6.83 -0.90
N GLU A 3 -18.71 -7.05 -0.08
CA GLU A 3 -17.57 -6.11 0.04
C GLU A 3 -16.42 -6.41 -0.93
N LYS A 4 -16.49 -7.53 -1.67
CA LYS A 4 -15.46 -7.96 -2.64
C LYS A 4 -15.96 -8.10 -4.08
N GLU A 5 -17.22 -7.75 -4.36
CA GLU A 5 -17.73 -7.73 -5.75
C GLU A 5 -17.00 -6.62 -6.53
N GLY A 6 -16.24 -7.00 -7.55
CA GLY A 6 -15.40 -6.08 -8.33
C GLY A 6 -14.02 -5.80 -7.70
N ALA A 7 -13.58 -6.59 -6.72
CA ALA A 7 -12.20 -6.54 -6.26
C ALA A 7 -11.26 -7.06 -7.35
N ILE A 8 -10.36 -6.21 -7.82
CA ILE A 8 -9.28 -6.58 -8.72
C ILE A 8 -8.17 -7.14 -7.83
N VAL A 9 -7.94 -8.45 -7.92
CA VAL A 9 -6.84 -9.12 -7.21
C VAL A 9 -5.78 -9.51 -8.23
N LYS A 10 -4.54 -9.10 -7.95
CA LYS A 10 -3.37 -9.41 -8.75
C LYS A 10 -2.34 -10.10 -7.90
N THR A 11 -1.97 -11.30 -8.32
CA THR A 11 -0.93 -12.10 -7.67
C THR A 11 0.37 -11.94 -8.44
N GLY A 12 1.44 -11.53 -7.75
CA GLY A 12 2.77 -11.36 -8.34
C GLY A 12 3.33 -9.96 -8.19
N HIS A 13 4.66 -9.91 -8.06
CA HIS A 13 5.40 -8.67 -7.79
C HIS A 13 5.20 -7.63 -8.90
N GLU A 14 5.35 -8.02 -10.17
CA GLU A 14 5.28 -7.10 -11.30
C GLU A 14 3.87 -6.58 -11.57
N GLU A 15 2.85 -7.45 -11.53
CA GLU A 15 1.46 -7.05 -11.73
C GLU A 15 0.96 -6.18 -10.56
N GLY A 16 1.29 -6.54 -9.32
CA GLY A 16 0.94 -5.76 -8.14
C GLY A 16 1.52 -4.34 -8.19
N LEU A 17 2.78 -4.21 -8.63
CA LEU A 17 3.47 -2.91 -8.72
C LEU A 17 2.90 -2.05 -9.85
N LYS A 18 2.64 -2.63 -11.03
CA LYS A 18 1.95 -1.93 -12.14
C LYS A 18 0.56 -1.45 -11.75
N MET A 19 -0.20 -2.32 -11.07
CA MET A 19 -1.54 -2.02 -10.64
C MET A 19 -1.55 -0.93 -9.55
N ALA A 20 -0.69 -1.04 -8.54
CA ALA A 20 -0.53 -0.02 -7.53
C ALA A 20 -0.11 1.32 -8.14
N ALA A 21 0.84 1.33 -9.08
CA ALA A 21 1.25 2.52 -9.81
C ALA A 21 0.09 3.18 -10.56
N SER A 22 -0.66 2.41 -11.36
CA SER A 22 -1.83 2.92 -12.09
C SER A 22 -2.90 3.45 -11.14
N LEU A 23 -3.16 2.76 -10.03
CA LEU A 23 -4.12 3.23 -9.02
C LEU A 23 -3.65 4.52 -8.37
N LEU A 24 -2.38 4.61 -7.95
CA LEU A 24 -1.83 5.83 -7.37
C LEU A 24 -1.96 7.00 -8.35
N GLU A 25 -1.68 6.78 -9.64
CA GLU A 25 -1.87 7.79 -10.68
C GLU A 25 -3.35 8.18 -10.86
N GLU A 26 -4.27 7.21 -10.95
CA GLU A 26 -5.72 7.46 -11.05
C GLU A 26 -6.25 8.24 -9.82
N PHE A 27 -5.72 7.96 -8.62
CA PHE A 27 -6.10 8.64 -7.38
C PHE A 27 -5.31 9.92 -7.10
N GLY A 28 -4.33 10.27 -7.95
CA GLY A 28 -3.49 11.46 -7.81
C GLY A 28 -2.51 11.42 -6.64
N LEU A 29 -2.05 10.22 -6.27
CA LEU A 29 -1.06 9.97 -5.23
C LEU A 29 0.33 9.74 -5.85
N PRO A 30 1.42 10.12 -5.15
CA PRO A 30 2.76 9.87 -5.64
C PRO A 30 3.03 8.36 -5.74
N LEU A 31 3.54 7.93 -6.89
CA LEU A 31 3.86 6.53 -7.24
C LEU A 31 4.80 5.84 -6.25
N GLY A 32 5.51 6.60 -5.40
CA GLY A 32 6.44 6.10 -4.38
C GLY A 32 5.92 6.08 -2.95
N LEU A 33 4.61 6.28 -2.72
CA LEU A 33 4.04 6.31 -1.36
C LEU A 33 4.06 4.93 -0.66
N LEU A 34 3.97 3.86 -1.45
CA LEU A 34 3.93 2.48 -0.96
C LEU A 34 5.11 1.70 -1.55
N PRO A 35 6.18 1.47 -0.77
CA PRO A 35 7.30 0.66 -1.19
C PRO A 35 6.89 -0.81 -1.09
N LEU A 36 6.65 -1.40 -2.26
CA LEU A 36 6.23 -2.78 -2.42
C LEU A 36 7.45 -3.65 -2.70
N ALA A 37 7.74 -4.63 -1.84
CA ALA A 37 8.78 -5.63 -2.09
C ALA A 37 8.23 -7.04 -1.83
N ASP A 38 8.55 -7.99 -2.70
CA ASP A 38 8.09 -9.37 -2.58
C ASP A 38 6.57 -9.48 -2.39
N VAL A 39 5.83 -8.69 -3.17
CA VAL A 39 4.36 -8.71 -3.17
C VAL A 39 3.87 -10.06 -3.68
N VAL A 40 3.10 -10.72 -2.82
CA VAL A 40 2.43 -11.99 -3.10
C VAL A 40 1.09 -11.71 -3.78
N GLU A 41 0.31 -10.81 -3.20
CA GLU A 41 -1.04 -10.49 -3.64
C GLU A 41 -1.36 -9.01 -3.36
N VAL A 42 -2.00 -8.36 -4.33
CA VAL A 42 -2.61 -7.03 -4.17
C VAL A 42 -4.07 -7.14 -4.53
N GLY A 43 -4.95 -6.73 -3.63
CA GLY A 43 -6.37 -6.57 -3.89
C GLY A 43 -6.78 -5.11 -3.83
N PHE A 44 -7.65 -4.70 -4.75
CA PHE A 44 -8.23 -3.37 -4.76
C PHE A 44 -9.70 -3.41 -5.19
N VAL A 45 -10.57 -2.75 -4.45
CA VAL A 45 -12.00 -2.65 -4.69
C VAL A 45 -12.31 -1.27 -5.26
N LYS A 46 -12.61 -1.18 -6.56
CA LYS A 46 -12.93 0.09 -7.21
C LYS A 46 -14.20 0.75 -6.64
N GLY A 47 -15.14 -0.05 -6.14
CA GLY A 47 -16.39 0.46 -5.56
C GLY A 47 -16.24 1.18 -4.22
N THR A 48 -15.36 0.72 -3.34
CA THR A 48 -15.16 1.29 -1.99
C THR A 48 -13.83 1.99 -1.82
N GLY A 49 -12.90 1.81 -2.76
CA GLY A 49 -11.51 2.22 -2.64
C GLY A 49 -10.70 1.36 -1.65
N TYR A 50 -11.23 0.23 -1.20
CA TYR A 50 -10.52 -0.64 -0.27
C TYR A 50 -9.36 -1.34 -0.98
N MET A 51 -8.15 -1.24 -0.44
CA MET A 51 -6.98 -1.98 -0.90
C MET A 51 -6.39 -2.84 0.20
N TRP A 52 -5.83 -3.98 -0.18
CA TRP A 52 -4.98 -4.78 0.67
C TRP A 52 -3.79 -5.31 -0.11
N ILE A 53 -2.69 -5.47 0.58
CA ILE A 53 -1.41 -5.86 0.03
C ILE A 53 -0.84 -6.91 0.97
N LEU A 54 -0.56 -8.07 0.39
CA LEU A 54 0.11 -9.19 1.02
C LEU A 54 1.50 -9.30 0.41
N GLN A 55 2.51 -9.21 1.27
CA GLN A 55 3.91 -9.30 0.91
C GLN A 55 4.61 -10.35 1.76
N LYS A 56 5.58 -11.03 1.17
CA LYS A 56 6.29 -12.16 1.80
C LYS A 56 7.23 -11.72 2.92
N LYS A 57 7.71 -10.48 2.84
CA LYS A 57 8.66 -9.90 3.79
C LYS A 57 8.18 -8.52 4.22
N LYS A 58 8.53 -8.13 5.44
CA LYS A 58 8.34 -6.76 5.92
C LYS A 58 9.28 -5.83 5.16
N VAL A 59 8.80 -4.64 4.82
CA VAL A 59 9.56 -3.64 4.08
C VAL A 59 9.75 -2.42 4.95
N GLU A 60 10.98 -2.00 5.14
CA GLU A 60 11.30 -0.79 5.89
C GLU A 60 11.75 0.28 4.91
N HIS A 61 11.03 1.40 4.88
CA HIS A 61 11.34 2.51 4.02
C HIS A 61 11.69 3.73 4.86
N ASN A 62 12.90 4.22 4.64
CA ASN A 62 13.34 5.48 5.21
C ASN A 62 12.97 6.60 4.24
N PHE A 63 11.93 7.35 4.60
CA PHE A 63 11.62 8.59 3.92
C PHE A 63 12.66 9.65 4.30
N LYS A 64 13.78 9.69 3.55
CA LYS A 64 14.86 10.68 3.74
C LYS A 64 14.34 12.12 3.72
N MET A 65 13.28 12.40 2.95
CA MET A 65 12.69 13.73 2.82
C MET A 65 12.09 14.25 4.13
N ILE A 66 11.58 13.36 5.00
CA ILE A 66 10.96 13.73 6.28
C ILE A 66 11.71 13.13 7.48
N SER A 67 12.86 12.48 7.26
CA SER A 67 13.64 11.78 8.29
C SER A 67 12.79 10.85 9.16
N LYS A 68 11.81 10.16 8.54
CA LYS A 68 10.95 9.18 9.23
C LYS A 68 11.15 7.81 8.61
N LEU A 69 11.29 6.81 9.47
CA LEU A 69 11.36 5.42 9.06
C LEU A 69 9.96 4.81 9.18
N VAL A 70 9.53 4.09 8.16
CA VAL A 70 8.20 3.49 8.09
C VAL A 70 8.37 2.03 7.74
N SER A 71 7.90 1.14 8.60
CA SER A 71 7.89 -0.31 8.37
C SER A 71 6.51 -0.76 7.94
N TYR A 72 6.46 -1.46 6.83
CA TYR A 72 5.29 -2.09 6.25
C TYR A 72 5.32 -3.57 6.63
N ASP A 73 4.25 -4.05 7.24
CA ASP A 73 4.08 -5.42 7.68
C ASP A 73 3.71 -6.35 6.51
N THR A 74 3.61 -7.66 6.74
CA THR A 74 3.30 -8.63 5.66
C THR A 74 1.87 -8.49 5.13
N GLU A 75 0.96 -7.95 5.94
CA GLU A 75 -0.41 -7.64 5.57
C GLU A 75 -0.67 -6.15 5.78
N ILE A 76 -0.92 -5.43 4.70
CA ILE A 76 -1.24 -4.01 4.70
C ILE A 76 -2.65 -3.87 4.17
N THR A 77 -3.51 -3.15 4.88
CA THR A 77 -4.88 -2.89 4.44
C THR A 77 -5.16 -1.41 4.55
N GLY A 78 -6.00 -0.85 3.69
CA GLY A 78 -6.30 0.57 3.71
C GLY A 78 -7.42 0.94 2.76
N PHE A 79 -7.92 2.15 2.89
CA PHE A 79 -8.95 2.70 2.00
C PHE A 79 -8.35 3.87 1.25
N VAL A 80 -8.13 3.73 -0.05
CA VAL A 80 -7.73 4.82 -0.90
C VAL A 80 -8.95 5.57 -1.42
N SER A 81 -8.86 6.88 -1.40
CA SER A 81 -9.85 7.81 -1.90
C SER A 81 -9.09 8.86 -2.72
N THR A 82 -9.80 9.67 -3.51
CA THR A 82 -9.19 10.75 -4.31
C THR A 82 -8.25 11.60 -3.45
N LYS A 83 -6.94 11.52 -3.75
CA LYS A 83 -5.82 12.18 -3.06
C LYS A 83 -5.57 11.81 -1.60
N ASN A 84 -6.23 10.81 -1.02
CA ASN A 84 -6.09 10.48 0.41
C ASN A 84 -6.18 8.99 0.69
N ILE A 85 -5.40 8.50 1.66
CA ILE A 85 -5.54 7.15 2.20
C ILE A 85 -6.09 7.23 3.62
N LYS A 86 -7.14 6.48 3.90
CA LYS A 86 -7.79 6.36 5.22
C LYS A 86 -7.61 4.96 5.77
N LYS A 87 -7.55 4.84 7.10
CA LYS A 87 -7.49 3.56 7.83
C LYS A 87 -6.39 2.62 7.31
N LEU A 88 -5.22 3.17 6.95
CA LEU A 88 -4.03 2.38 6.63
C LEU A 88 -3.61 1.57 7.88
N LYS A 89 -3.64 0.25 7.77
CA LYS A 89 -3.21 -0.73 8.75
C LYS A 89 -2.04 -1.52 8.18
N GLY A 90 -1.19 -2.04 9.06
CA GLY A 90 0.04 -2.74 8.66
C GLY A 90 1.19 -1.78 8.32
N VAL A 91 1.05 -0.50 8.65
CA VAL A 91 2.14 0.49 8.51
C VAL A 91 2.49 1.02 9.88
N LYS A 92 3.72 0.78 10.30
CA LYS A 92 4.27 1.17 11.59
C LYS A 92 5.31 2.26 11.36
N GLN A 93 5.03 3.46 11.85
CA GLN A 93 6.04 4.52 11.85
C GLN A 93 7.06 4.21 12.96
N LEU A 94 8.32 4.05 12.58
CA LEU A 94 9.45 4.01 13.49
C LEU A 94 9.97 5.43 13.63
N GLU A 95 9.76 6.01 14.81
CA GLU A 95 10.34 7.28 15.17
C GLU A 95 11.84 7.10 15.36
N ILE A 96 12.65 7.90 14.64
CA ILE A 96 14.09 7.89 14.84
C ILE A 96 14.34 8.64 16.14
N ALA A 97 14.62 7.89 17.22
CA ALA A 97 15.12 8.49 18.46
C ALA A 97 16.45 9.18 18.15
N ARG A 98 16.44 10.50 18.14
CA ARG A 98 17.63 11.34 18.06
C ARG A 98 18.37 11.17 19.40
N ILE A 99 19.51 10.48 19.40
CA ILE A 99 20.52 10.51 20.48
C ILE A 99 21.53 11.60 20.12
#